data_AF-A0ABD7ISZ9-F1
#
_entry.id   AF-A0ABD7ISZ9-F1
#
_cell.length_a   1.000
_cell.length_b   1.000
_cell.length_c   1.000
_cell.angle_alpha   90.00
_cell.angle_beta   90.00
_cell.angle_gamma   90.00
#
_symmetry.space_group_name_H-M   'P 1'
#
loop_
_entity.id
_entity.type
_entity.pdbx_description
1 polymer ?
#
loop_
_entity_poly.entity_id
_entity_poly.type
_entity_poly.pdbx_seq_one_letter_code
_entity_poly.pdbx_strand_id
1 'polypeptide(L)'
;MLYDRVIENLQEFSMSPEDQIKQLKGFSVADELASDFSDITLNYAKELFENAWITTKQYQQFLSIDERLDDMSKNKALWCKEALKDTSEWNKCRKTGAKLLASLEGGRSTYS
;
A
#
# COMPACT_ATOMS: atom_id res chain seq x y z
N MET A 1 -10.15 -5.19 -13.85
CA MET A 1 -9.82 -3.83 -14.38
C MET A 1 -8.71 -3.22 -13.52
N LEU A 2 -8.14 -2.06 -13.88
CA LEU A 2 -7.11 -1.37 -13.07
C LEU A 2 -7.53 -1.16 -11.60
N TYR A 3 -8.81 -0.88 -11.37
CA TYR A 3 -9.39 -0.77 -10.03
C TYR A 3 -9.19 -2.05 -9.20
N ASP A 4 -9.54 -3.21 -9.76
CA ASP A 4 -9.41 -4.48 -9.04
C ASP A 4 -7.92 -4.79 -8.75
N ARG A 5 -6.99 -4.42 -9.64
CA ARG A 5 -5.55 -4.53 -9.38
C ARG A 5 -5.07 -3.64 -8.23
N VAL A 6 -5.57 -2.41 -8.14
CA VAL A 6 -5.28 -1.52 -7.01
C VAL A 6 -5.80 -2.10 -5.69
N ILE A 7 -6.99 -2.71 -5.72
CA ILE A 7 -7.56 -3.38 -4.54
C ILE A 7 -6.70 -4.59 -4.13
N GLU A 8 -6.34 -5.45 -5.07
CA GLU A 8 -5.47 -6.61 -4.81
C GLU A 8 -4.13 -6.18 -4.20
N ASN A 9 -3.44 -5.21 -4.82
CA ASN A 9 -2.17 -4.71 -4.31
C ASN A 9 -2.30 -4.07 -2.93
N LEU A 10 -3.37 -3.32 -2.66
CA LEU A 10 -3.61 -2.74 -1.34
C LEU A 10 -3.95 -3.79 -0.29
N GLN A 11 -4.66 -4.86 -0.67
CA GLN A 11 -4.91 -5.99 0.21
C GLN A 11 -3.58 -6.60 0.64
N GLU A 12 -2.70 -6.93 -0.32
CA GLU A 12 -1.36 -7.46 -0.07
C GLU A 12 -0.47 -6.52 0.78
N PHE A 13 -0.53 -5.22 0.50
CA PHE A 13 0.21 -4.21 1.27
C PHE A 13 -0.30 -4.05 2.71
N SER A 14 -1.58 -4.36 2.96
CA SER A 14 -2.24 -4.10 4.24
C SER A 14 -2.38 -5.33 5.14
N MET A 15 -1.93 -6.51 4.67
CA MET A 15 -2.04 -7.76 5.42
C MET A 15 -1.20 -7.77 6.70
N SER A 16 -1.38 -8.81 7.51
CA SER A 16 -0.47 -9.07 8.62
C SER A 16 0.98 -9.24 8.13
N PRO A 17 2.01 -8.84 8.91
CA PRO A 17 3.39 -9.09 8.55
C PRO A 17 3.68 -10.55 8.19
N GLU A 18 3.06 -11.49 8.90
CA GLU A 18 3.19 -12.93 8.67
C GLU A 18 2.70 -13.33 7.29
N ASP A 19 1.54 -12.80 6.86
CA ASP A 19 0.96 -13.07 5.55
C ASP A 19 1.78 -12.40 4.43
N GLN A 20 2.23 -11.15 4.64
CA GLN A 20 3.12 -10.45 3.72
C GLN A 20 4.41 -11.25 3.44
N ILE A 21 5.03 -11.76 4.51
CA ILE A 21 6.27 -12.56 4.41
C ILE A 21 6.01 -13.90 3.71
N LYS A 22 4.87 -14.54 3.97
CA LYS A 22 4.50 -15.82 3.37
C LYS A 22 4.24 -15.70 1.88
N GLN A 23 3.58 -14.62 1.45
CA GLN A 23 3.23 -14.38 0.05
C GLN A 23 4.46 -14.09 -0.81
N LEU A 24 5.45 -13.36 -0.27
CA LEU A 24 6.68 -12.96 -0.98
C LEU A 24 7.84 -13.97 -0.87
N LYS A 25 7.57 -15.21 -0.41
CA LYS A 25 8.48 -16.39 -0.44
C LYS A 25 9.95 -16.17 -0.03
N GLY A 26 10.23 -15.18 0.82
CA GLY A 26 11.51 -15.02 1.48
C GLY A 26 12.53 -14.06 0.84
N PHE A 27 12.18 -13.33 -0.22
CA PHE A 27 12.96 -12.18 -0.73
C PHE A 27 12.99 -11.01 0.27
N SER A 28 13.62 -9.87 -0.06
CA SER A 28 13.59 -8.68 0.79
C SER A 28 12.19 -8.06 0.79
N VAL A 29 11.27 -8.74 1.49
CA VAL A 29 9.83 -8.47 1.57
C VAL A 29 9.53 -6.99 1.78
N ALA A 30 10.32 -6.30 2.59
CA ALA A 30 10.19 -4.87 2.83
C ALA A 30 10.47 -4.03 1.56
N ASP A 31 11.55 -4.33 0.85
CA ASP A 31 11.93 -3.63 -0.39
C ASP A 31 10.90 -3.90 -1.49
N GLU A 32 10.51 -5.15 -1.69
CA GLU A 32 9.53 -5.55 -2.72
C GLU A 32 8.16 -4.92 -2.48
N LEU A 33 7.66 -4.93 -1.23
CA LEU A 33 6.40 -4.27 -0.89
C LEU A 33 6.45 -2.77 -1.17
N ALA A 34 7.59 -2.12 -0.90
CA ALA A 34 7.72 -0.69 -1.13
C ALA A 34 7.84 -0.37 -2.61
N SER A 35 8.63 -1.14 -3.37
CA SER A 35 8.76 -0.95 -4.82
C SER A 35 7.45 -1.23 -5.54
N ASP A 36 6.75 -2.32 -5.21
CA ASP A 36 5.47 -2.65 -5.83
C ASP A 36 4.40 -1.59 -5.51
N PHE A 37 4.44 -1.01 -4.31
CA PHE A 37 3.57 0.10 -3.97
C PHE A 37 3.89 1.34 -4.82
N SER A 38 5.14 1.76 -4.85
CA SER A 38 5.58 3.02 -5.46
C SER A 38 5.56 2.97 -7.00
N ASP A 39 6.02 1.86 -7.58
CA ASP A 39 6.20 1.72 -9.02
C ASP A 39 4.96 1.19 -9.75
N ILE A 40 4.09 0.45 -9.06
CA ILE A 40 2.91 -0.18 -9.69
C ILE A 40 1.62 0.42 -9.13
N THR A 41 1.42 0.31 -7.82
CA THR A 41 0.14 0.64 -7.18
C THR A 41 -0.16 2.14 -7.28
N LEU A 42 0.83 2.99 -7.03
CA LEU A 42 0.68 4.44 -7.13
C LEU A 42 0.41 4.90 -8.58
N ASN A 43 1.05 4.25 -9.56
CA ASN A 43 0.83 4.54 -10.98
C ASN A 43 -0.62 4.20 -11.41
N TYR A 44 -1.14 3.06 -10.97
CA TYR A 44 -2.55 2.72 -11.21
C TYR A 44 -3.49 3.66 -10.46
N ALA A 45 -3.17 4.04 -9.22
CA ALA A 45 -3.97 5.01 -8.46
C ALA A 45 -4.03 6.38 -9.15
N LYS A 46 -2.92 6.81 -9.77
CA LYS A 46 -2.86 8.04 -10.57
C LYS A 46 -3.79 7.97 -11.77
N GLU A 47 -3.76 6.87 -12.53
CA GLU A 47 -4.66 6.69 -13.68
C GLU A 47 -6.14 6.68 -13.25
N LEU A 48 -6.47 6.02 -12.13
CA LEU A 48 -7.82 6.05 -11.57
C LEU A 48 -8.24 7.47 -11.15
N PHE A 49 -7.32 8.24 -10.57
CA PHE A 49 -7.58 9.62 -10.16
C PHE A 49 -7.80 10.55 -11.36
N GLU A 50 -6.95 10.45 -12.39
CA GLU A 50 -7.07 11.24 -13.62
C GLU A 50 -8.39 10.97 -14.36
N ASN A 51 -8.93 9.76 -14.24
CA ASN A 51 -10.24 9.39 -14.77
C ASN A 51 -11.40 9.64 -13.79
N ALA A 52 -11.15 10.26 -12.63
CA ALA A 52 -12.12 10.54 -11.57
C ALA A 52 -12.82 9.32 -10.94
N TRP A 53 -12.19 8.14 -10.98
CA TRP A 53 -12.67 6.90 -10.35
C TRP A 53 -12.40 6.86 -8.85
N ILE A 54 -11.38 7.60 -8.39
CA ILE A 54 -11.08 7.80 -6.98
C ILE A 54 -11.05 9.30 -6.67
N THR A 55 -11.40 9.64 -5.45
CA THR A 55 -11.42 11.02 -4.97
C THR A 55 -10.01 11.57 -4.72
N THR A 56 -9.87 12.89 -4.70
CA THR A 56 -8.62 13.56 -4.29
C THR A 56 -8.16 13.09 -2.91
N LYS A 57 -9.10 12.88 -1.97
CA LYS A 57 -8.78 12.40 -0.62
C LYS A 57 -8.18 10.99 -0.64
N GLN A 58 -8.72 10.09 -1.46
CA GLN A 58 -8.17 8.73 -1.62
C GLN A 58 -6.79 8.79 -2.28
N TYR A 59 -6.62 9.59 -3.34
CA TYR A 59 -5.33 9.73 -4.01
C TYR A 59 -4.24 10.32 -3.09
N GLN A 60 -4.59 11.30 -2.26
CA GLN A 60 -3.69 11.84 -1.22
C GLN A 60 -3.24 10.79 -0.21
N GLN A 61 -4.06 9.77 0.08
CA GLN A 61 -3.65 8.67 0.96
C GLN A 61 -2.61 7.76 0.30
N PHE A 62 -2.69 7.51 -1.01
CA PHE A 62 -1.63 6.81 -1.75
C PHE A 62 -0.31 7.58 -1.67
N LEU A 63 -0.34 8.88 -1.97
CA LEU A 63 0.85 9.75 -1.88
C LEU A 63 1.45 9.77 -0.47
N SER A 64 0.61 9.77 0.58
CA SER A 64 1.11 9.77 1.96
C SER A 64 1.76 8.46 2.39
N ILE A 65 1.37 7.33 1.78
CA ILE A 65 2.05 6.05 1.99
C ILE A 65 3.41 6.06 1.29
N ASP A 66 3.44 6.51 0.03
CA ASP A 66 4.66 6.64 -0.77
C ASP A 66 5.71 7.54 -0.11
N GLU A 67 5.30 8.73 0.35
CA GLU A 67 6.17 9.66 1.09
C GLU A 67 6.74 9.03 2.37
N ARG A 68 5.98 8.18 3.06
CA ARG A 68 6.49 7.45 4.24
C ARG A 68 7.51 6.39 3.86
N LEU A 69 7.28 5.65 2.78
CA LEU A 69 8.21 4.64 2.30
C LEU A 69 9.53 5.31 1.88
N ASP A 70 9.47 6.45 1.18
CA ASP A 70 10.65 7.26 0.85
C ASP A 70 11.38 7.72 2.11
N ASP A 71 10.68 8.23 3.12
CA ASP A 71 11.32 8.65 4.38
C ASP A 71 11.96 7.46 5.13
N MET A 72 11.28 6.32 5.16
CA MET A 72 11.80 5.07 5.73
C MET A 72 13.07 4.59 5.01
N SER A 73 13.22 4.87 3.71
CA SER A 73 14.39 4.45 2.90
C SER A 73 15.72 5.01 3.44
N LYS A 74 15.65 6.14 4.15
CA LYS A 74 16.79 6.81 4.79
C LYS A 74 17.33 6.01 5.99
N ASN A 75 16.55 5.08 6.54
CA ASN A 75 16.93 4.24 7.66
C ASN A 75 16.94 2.76 7.27
N LYS A 76 18.13 2.25 6.91
CA LYS A 76 18.35 0.84 6.51
C LYS A 76 17.88 -0.19 7.55
N ALA A 77 17.80 0.16 8.83
CA ALA A 77 17.34 -0.76 9.87
C ALA A 77 15.85 -1.10 9.74
N LEU A 78 15.07 -0.31 9.00
CA LEU A 78 13.64 -0.55 8.78
C LEU A 78 13.35 -1.58 7.69
N TRP A 79 14.36 -2.02 6.93
CA TRP A 79 14.20 -2.83 5.72
C TRP A 79 14.51 -4.32 5.92
N CYS A 80 14.49 -4.79 7.17
CA CYS A 80 14.61 -6.20 7.51
C CYS A 80 13.27 -6.81 7.93
N LYS A 81 13.21 -8.15 7.98
CA LYS A 81 11.98 -8.90 8.33
C LYS A 81 11.50 -8.59 9.75
N GLU A 82 12.42 -8.36 10.67
CA GLU A 82 12.12 -8.00 12.06
C GLU A 82 11.45 -6.63 12.13
N ALA A 83 11.98 -5.66 11.37
CA ALA A 83 11.41 -4.33 11.32
C ALA A 83 10.02 -4.32 10.67
N LEU A 84 9.82 -5.08 9.60
CA LEU A 84 8.53 -5.23 8.93
C LEU A 84 7.44 -5.71 9.90
N LYS A 85 7.79 -6.61 10.84
CA LYS A 85 6.87 -7.14 11.85
C LYS A 85 6.47 -6.11 12.90
N ASP A 86 7.45 -5.53 13.58
CA ASP A 86 7.20 -4.86 14.87
C ASP A 86 7.44 -3.35 14.90
N THR A 87 7.96 -2.74 13.83
CA THR A 87 8.20 -1.29 13.86
C THR A 87 6.92 -0.48 13.75
N SER A 88 6.94 0.70 14.35
CA SER A 88 5.79 1.63 14.31
C SER A 88 5.53 2.13 12.88
N GLU A 89 6.58 2.20 12.08
CA GLU A 89 6.67 2.73 10.73
C GLU A 89 5.88 1.85 9.77
N TRP A 90 6.24 0.57 9.68
CA TRP A 90 5.49 -0.42 8.89
C TRP A 90 4.05 -0.57 9.37
N ASN A 91 3.82 -0.51 10.69
CA ASN A 91 2.46 -0.53 11.24
C ASN A 91 1.62 0.69 10.82
N LYS A 92 2.22 1.88 10.69
CA LYS A 92 1.53 3.09 10.19
C LYS A 92 1.22 2.94 8.69
N CYS A 93 2.13 2.38 7.91
CA CYS A 93 1.90 2.11 6.48
C CYS A 93 0.72 1.16 6.29
N ARG A 94 0.73 -0.02 6.95
CA ARG A 94 -0.39 -0.98 6.89
C ARG A 94 -1.71 -0.38 7.36
N LYS A 95 -1.72 0.37 8.47
CA LYS A 95 -2.95 1.03 8.96
C LYS A 95 -3.50 2.06 7.98
N THR A 96 -2.62 2.77 7.27
CA THR A 96 -3.03 3.73 6.25
C THR A 96 -3.57 3.00 5.02
N GLY A 97 -2.89 1.94 4.57
CA GLY A 97 -3.34 1.06 3.50
C GLY A 97 -4.71 0.45 3.79
N ALA A 98 -4.92 -0.11 4.98
CA ALA A 98 -6.20 -0.72 5.37
C ALA A 98 -7.36 0.30 5.40
N LYS A 99 -7.10 1.53 5.86
CA LYS A 99 -8.11 2.62 5.84
C LYS A 99 -8.47 3.03 4.42
N LEU A 100 -7.46 3.12 3.55
CA LEU A 100 -7.64 3.45 2.14
C LEU A 100 -8.42 2.34 1.42
N LEU A 101 -8.06 1.07 1.64
CA LEU A 101 -8.76 -0.09 1.12
C LEU A 101 -10.24 -0.07 1.52
N ALA A 102 -10.56 0.11 2.80
CA ALA A 102 -11.94 0.21 3.28
C ALA A 102 -12.69 1.38 2.63
N SER A 103 -12.02 2.51 2.37
CA SER A 103 -12.62 3.65 1.68
C SER A 103 -12.92 3.36 0.21
N LEU A 104 -12.10 2.57 -0.47
CA LEU A 104 -12.29 2.18 -1.87
C LEU A 104 -13.40 1.12 -1.99
N GLU A 105 -13.40 0.12 -1.11
CA GLU A 105 -14.45 -0.91 -1.08
C GLU A 105 -15.81 -0.35 -0.67
N GLY A 106 -15.85 0.55 0.33
CA GLY A 106 -17.07 1.23 0.76
C GLY A 106 -17.69 2.16 -0.29
N GLY A 107 -16.87 2.70 -1.20
CA GLY A 107 -17.35 3.51 -2.34
C GLY A 107 -18.00 2.69 -3.46
N ARG A 108 -17.82 1.36 -3.47
CA ARG A 108 -18.38 0.46 -4.50
C ARG A 108 -19.89 0.26 -4.34
N SER A 109 -20.46 0.54 -3.16
CA SER A 109 -21.89 0.34 -2.86
C SER A 109 -22.81 1.45 -3.41
N THR A 110 -22.28 2.57 -3.92
CA THR A 110 -23.09 3.68 -4.44
C THR A 110 -23.28 3.67 -5.95
N TYR A 111 -22.74 2.66 -6.64
CA TYR A 111 -22.82 2.54 -8.10
C TYR A 111 -23.29 1.13 -8.55
N SER A 112 -24.24 0.54 -7.81
CA SER A 112 -24.96 -0.68 -8.21
C SER A 112 -26.43 -0.41 -8.48
#